data_AF-K8DX24-F1
#
_entry.id   AF-K8DX24-F1
#
_cell.length_a   1.000
_cell.length_b   1.000
_cell.length_c   1.000
_cell.angle_alpha   90.00
_cell.angle_beta   90.00
_cell.angle_gamma   90.00
#
_symmetry.space_group_name_H-M   'P 1'
#
loop_
_entity.id
_entity.type
_entity.pdbx_description
1 polymer ?
#
loop_
_entity_poly.entity_id
_entity_poly.type
_entity_poly.pdbx_seq_one_letter_code
_entity_poly.pdbx_strand_id
1 'polypeptide(L)'
;MITGAGVMKKLYDQEVNTELVKNLKGPKKLFSEHVIAGLPEPVRYFFVACGYLGKEIMSHATIEWGDAFLKISPGKKWLKLKCYQFNSVIEPARIVYMKSKLLGALPFEGRDKYQNGHCQRRLYFDPPSPV
;
A
#
# COMPACT_ATOMS: atom_id res chain seq x y z
N MET A 1 -0.15 12.42 25.65
CA MET A 1 1.18 12.21 25.04
C MET A 1 1.24 10.77 24.55
N ILE A 2 1.35 10.53 23.24
CA ILE A 2 1.56 9.17 22.70
C ILE A 2 3.02 9.08 22.28
N THR A 3 3.83 8.53 23.18
CA THR A 3 5.23 8.17 22.96
C THR A 3 5.30 6.76 22.37
N GLY A 4 6.20 6.53 21.42
CA GLY A 4 6.66 5.19 21.05
C GLY A 4 6.67 4.91 19.55
N ALA A 5 7.82 4.46 19.04
CA ALA A 5 7.96 3.81 17.75
C ALA A 5 6.77 2.89 17.40
N GLY A 6 6.32 2.93 16.15
CA GLY A 6 5.21 2.14 15.62
C GLY A 6 3.86 2.84 15.60
N VAL A 7 3.74 4.12 15.94
CA VAL A 7 2.47 4.87 15.83
C VAL A 7 1.91 4.82 14.41
N MET A 8 2.76 5.06 13.40
CA MET A 8 2.29 5.06 12.00
C MET A 8 2.00 3.65 11.52
N LYS A 9 2.73 2.64 12.02
CA LYS A 9 2.43 1.23 11.74
C LYS A 9 1.03 0.85 12.24
N LYS A 10 0.70 1.22 13.49
CA LYS A 10 -0.63 0.94 14.07
C LYS A 10 -1.74 1.61 13.26
N LEU A 11 -1.55 2.87 12.87
CA LEU A 11 -2.51 3.59 12.04
C LEU A 11 -2.69 2.91 10.67
N TYR A 12 -1.60 2.50 10.03
CA TYR A 12 -1.65 1.74 8.78
C TYR A 12 -2.43 0.43 8.94
N ASP A 13 -2.12 -0.37 9.97
CA ASP A 13 -2.77 -1.66 10.20
C ASP A 13 -4.29 -1.48 10.44
N GLN A 14 -4.68 -0.45 11.18
CA GLN A 14 -6.09 -0.11 11.40
C GLN A 14 -6.82 0.27 10.11
N GLU A 15 -6.20 1.11 9.27
CA GLU A 15 -6.79 1.55 7.99
C GLU A 15 -6.88 0.39 7.00
N VAL A 16 -5.85 -0.46 6.91
CA VAL A 16 -5.85 -1.67 6.07
C VAL A 16 -6.94 -2.65 6.52
N ASN A 17 -7.03 -2.93 7.82
CA ASN A 17 -8.08 -3.83 8.34
C ASN A 17 -9.48 -3.32 8.04
N THR A 18 -9.69 -2.01 8.12
CA THR A 18 -10.97 -1.38 7.75
C THR A 18 -11.31 -1.65 6.30
N GLU A 19 -10.37 -1.47 5.37
CA GLU A 19 -10.57 -1.73 3.95
C GLU A 19 -10.72 -3.22 3.63
N LEU A 20 -9.98 -4.11 4.31
CA LEU A 20 -10.14 -5.56 4.18
C LEU A 20 -11.55 -6.00 4.59
N VAL A 21 -12.07 -5.53 5.73
CA VAL A 21 -13.43 -5.87 6.18
C VAL A 21 -14.49 -5.40 5.19
N LYS A 22 -14.30 -4.23 4.55
CA LYS A 22 -15.19 -3.79 3.46
C LYS A 22 -15.11 -4.70 2.25
N ASN A 23 -13.90 -5.07 1.84
CA ASN A 23 -13.67 -5.93 0.68
C ASN A 23 -14.22 -7.36 0.84
N LEU A 24 -14.43 -7.81 2.08
CA LEU A 24 -15.06 -9.10 2.37
C LEU A 24 -16.59 -9.11 2.17
N LYS A 25 -17.24 -7.94 2.07
CA LYS A 25 -18.72 -7.83 2.04
C LYS A 25 -19.35 -7.94 0.64
N GLY A 26 -18.58 -8.33 -0.38
CA GLY A 26 -19.06 -8.44 -1.76
C GLY A 26 -19.11 -9.88 -2.27
N PRO A 27 -19.98 -10.18 -3.26
CA PRO A 27 -19.94 -11.47 -3.94
C PRO A 27 -18.60 -11.63 -4.66
N LYS A 28 -17.96 -12.77 -4.47
CA LYS A 28 -16.73 -13.11 -5.17
C LYS A 28 -17.03 -13.35 -6.64
N LYS A 29 -16.65 -12.40 -7.48
CA LYS A 29 -16.81 -12.49 -8.94
C LYS A 29 -15.64 -13.27 -9.53
N LEU A 30 -15.93 -14.16 -10.47
CA LEU A 30 -14.91 -14.90 -11.21
C LEU A 30 -14.59 -14.19 -12.54
N PHE A 31 -13.36 -14.32 -13.00
CA PHE A 31 -13.00 -14.00 -14.38
C PHE A 31 -13.69 -15.00 -15.31
N SER A 32 -14.56 -14.49 -16.18
CA SER A 32 -15.21 -15.25 -17.25
C SER A 32 -15.03 -14.52 -18.58
N GLU A 33 -15.29 -15.21 -19.68
CA GLU A 33 -15.25 -14.59 -21.01
C GLU A 33 -16.16 -13.37 -21.11
N HIS A 34 -17.34 -13.43 -20.50
CA HIS A 34 -18.27 -12.30 -20.43
C HIS A 34 -17.67 -11.09 -19.70
N VAL A 35 -16.87 -11.30 -18.64
CA VAL A 35 -16.24 -10.20 -17.88
C VAL A 35 -15.18 -9.47 -18.71
N ILE A 36 -14.44 -10.21 -19.53
CA ILE A 36 -13.35 -9.65 -20.34
C ILE A 36 -13.81 -9.24 -21.75
N ALA A 37 -15.03 -9.58 -22.16
CA ALA A 37 -15.53 -9.36 -23.53
C ALA A 37 -15.37 -7.92 -24.04
N GLY A 38 -15.58 -6.93 -23.16
CA GLY A 38 -15.46 -5.51 -23.48
C GLY A 38 -14.04 -4.94 -23.44
N LEU A 39 -13.03 -5.73 -23.09
CA LEU A 39 -11.64 -5.27 -23.04
C LEU A 39 -10.99 -5.32 -24.43
N PRO A 40 -9.98 -4.47 -24.71
CA PRO A 40 -9.18 -4.56 -25.93
C PRO A 40 -8.59 -5.95 -26.12
N GLU A 41 -8.47 -6.39 -27.37
CA GLU A 41 -8.00 -7.74 -27.71
C GLU A 41 -6.70 -8.15 -27.00
N PRO A 42 -5.64 -7.31 -26.93
CA PRO A 42 -4.42 -7.69 -26.22
C PRO A 42 -4.64 -7.96 -24.72
N VAL A 43 -5.57 -7.23 -24.10
CA VAL A 43 -5.90 -7.38 -22.68
C VAL A 43 -6.70 -8.66 -22.45
N ARG A 44 -7.63 -9.00 -23.34
CA ARG A 44 -8.35 -10.29 -23.28
C ARG A 44 -7.37 -11.46 -23.41
N TYR A 45 -6.47 -11.39 -24.39
CA TYR A 45 -5.46 -12.42 -24.60
C TYR A 45 -4.58 -12.61 -23.38
N PHE A 46 -4.13 -11.53 -22.73
CA PHE A 46 -3.37 -11.60 -21.49
C PHE A 46 -4.09 -12.42 -20.39
N PHE A 47 -5.38 -12.14 -20.14
CA PHE A 47 -6.14 -12.87 -19.13
C PHE A 47 -6.30 -14.35 -19.46
N VAL A 48 -6.49 -14.69 -20.73
CA VAL A 48 -6.60 -16.08 -21.18
C VAL A 48 -5.25 -16.79 -21.09
N ALA A 49 -4.19 -16.22 -21.68
CA ALA A 49 -2.87 -16.82 -21.75
C ALA A 49 -2.22 -17.01 -20.37
N CYS A 50 -2.46 -16.11 -19.42
CA CYS A 50 -2.00 -16.23 -18.04
C CYS A 50 -2.92 -17.09 -17.15
N GLY A 51 -3.96 -17.70 -17.72
CA GLY A 51 -4.86 -18.61 -17.01
C GLY A 51 -5.67 -17.93 -15.91
N TYR A 52 -6.19 -16.73 -16.16
CA TYR A 52 -7.05 -16.04 -15.19
C TYR A 52 -8.51 -16.50 -15.24
N LEU A 53 -8.96 -17.13 -16.33
CA LEU A 53 -10.34 -17.64 -16.42
C LEU A 53 -10.65 -18.62 -15.28
N GLY A 54 -11.82 -18.44 -14.66
CA GLY A 54 -12.25 -19.21 -13.49
C GLY A 54 -11.62 -18.78 -12.16
N LYS A 55 -10.62 -17.88 -12.16
CA LYS A 55 -10.04 -17.35 -10.92
C LYS A 55 -10.91 -16.23 -10.35
N GLU A 56 -10.89 -16.09 -9.02
CA GLU A 56 -11.52 -14.97 -8.32
C GLU A 56 -10.88 -13.65 -8.75
N ILE A 57 -11.70 -12.64 -8.99
CA ILE A 57 -11.24 -11.28 -9.24
C ILE A 57 -10.71 -10.71 -7.92
N MET A 58 -9.47 -10.24 -7.94
CA MET A 58 -8.80 -9.69 -6.76
C MET A 58 -9.50 -8.41 -6.28
N SER A 59 -9.79 -8.34 -4.98
CA SER A 59 -10.41 -7.16 -4.34
C SER A 59 -9.41 -6.19 -3.74
N HIS A 60 -8.17 -6.64 -3.53
CA HIS A 60 -7.08 -5.86 -2.97
C HIS A 60 -5.72 -6.43 -3.40
N ALA A 61 -4.66 -5.67 -3.18
CA ALA A 61 -3.28 -6.11 -3.35
C ALA A 61 -2.40 -5.59 -2.21
N THR A 62 -1.49 -6.43 -1.73
CA THR A 62 -0.43 -6.04 -0.79
C THR A 62 0.92 -6.14 -1.48
N ILE A 63 1.80 -5.17 -1.23
CA ILE A 63 3.14 -5.12 -1.80
C ILE A 63 4.13 -4.76 -0.71
N GLU A 64 5.18 -5.58 -0.57
CA GLU A 64 6.28 -5.34 0.35
C GLU A 64 7.55 -4.99 -0.42
N TRP A 65 8.06 -3.78 -0.21
CA TRP A 65 9.32 -3.32 -0.76
C TRP A 65 10.40 -3.42 0.31
N GLY A 66 11.17 -4.50 0.28
CA GLY A 66 12.26 -4.76 1.24
C GLY A 66 13.51 -3.89 1.00
N ASP A 67 13.77 -3.55 -0.26
CA ASP A 67 14.95 -2.80 -0.71
C ASP A 67 14.54 -1.57 -1.54
N ALA A 68 13.82 -0.64 -0.91
CA ALA A 68 13.47 0.63 -1.53
C ALA A 68 14.46 1.74 -1.13
N PHE A 69 14.69 2.67 -2.06
CA PHE A 69 15.54 3.84 -1.85
C PHE A 69 14.77 5.12 -2.21
N LEU A 70 14.79 6.10 -1.30
CA LEU A 70 14.18 7.41 -1.52
C LEU A 70 15.24 8.50 -1.48
N LYS A 71 15.19 9.41 -2.45
CA LYS A 71 15.99 10.63 -2.46
C LYS A 71 15.10 11.80 -2.09
N ILE A 72 15.35 12.40 -0.93
CA ILE A 72 14.49 13.47 -0.39
C ILE A 72 14.59 14.75 -1.24
N SER A 73 15.78 15.06 -1.75
CA SER A 73 15.99 16.18 -2.67
C SER A 73 17.22 15.96 -3.57
N PRO A 74 17.34 16.68 -4.69
CA PRO A 74 18.54 16.66 -5.51
C PRO A 74 19.81 16.89 -4.68
N GLY A 75 20.87 16.13 -4.97
CA GLY A 75 22.14 16.20 -4.24
C GLY A 75 22.20 15.52 -2.86
N LYS A 76 21.07 15.08 -2.27
CA LYS A 76 21.10 14.33 -1.00
C LYS A 76 21.38 12.83 -1.20
N LYS A 77 21.89 12.17 -0.16
CA LYS A 77 22.11 10.71 -0.15
C LYS A 77 20.78 9.97 -0.28
N TRP A 78 20.82 8.80 -0.90
CA TRP A 78 19.69 7.87 -0.94
C TRP A 78 19.43 7.32 0.46
N LEU A 79 18.16 7.34 0.86
CA LEU A 79 17.70 6.77 2.11
C LEU A 79 17.11 5.39 1.83
N LYS A 80 17.69 4.33 2.42
CA LYS A 80 17.10 3.00 2.38
C LYS A 80 15.86 2.96 3.27
N LEU A 81 14.75 2.44 2.77
CA LEU A 81 13.51 2.31 3.52
C LEU A 81 12.83 0.97 3.24
N LYS A 82 12.00 0.53 4.20
CA LYS A 82 11.04 -0.55 3.98
C LYS A 82 9.67 0.07 3.76
N CYS A 83 8.98 -0.36 2.72
CA CYS A 83 7.66 0.14 2.36
C CYS A 83 6.65 -1.00 2.29
N TYR A 84 5.49 -0.80 2.88
CA TYR A 84 4.37 -1.72 2.87
C TYR A 84 3.20 -0.97 2.25
N GLN A 85 2.69 -1.49 1.14
CA GLN A 85 1.62 -0.87 0.39
C GLN A 85 0.42 -1.81 0.35
N PHE A 86 -0.76 -1.22 0.53
CA PHE A 86 -2.05 -1.87 0.37
C PHE A 86 -2.89 -1.07 -0.60
N ASN A 87 -3.48 -1.76 -1.58
CA ASN A 87 -4.42 -1.20 -2.53
C ASN A 87 -5.78 -1.91 -2.40
N SER A 88 -6.87 -1.16 -2.38
CA SER A 88 -8.26 -1.64 -2.42
C SER A 88 -8.90 -1.29 -3.75
N VAL A 89 -9.75 -2.16 -4.29
CA VAL A 89 -10.43 -1.97 -5.60
C VAL A 89 -11.87 -1.47 -5.46
N ILE A 90 -12.65 -2.04 -4.55
CA ILE A 90 -14.10 -1.74 -4.43
C ILE A 90 -14.33 -0.29 -4.06
N GLU A 91 -13.66 0.15 -2.99
CA GLU A 91 -13.48 1.56 -2.66
C GLU A 91 -12.00 1.89 -2.90
N PRO A 92 -11.65 2.54 -4.03
CA PRO A 92 -10.26 2.79 -4.38
C PRO A 92 -9.50 3.51 -3.26
N ALA A 93 -8.56 2.77 -2.66
CA ALA A 93 -7.71 3.25 -1.60
C ALA A 93 -6.29 2.75 -1.84
N ARG A 94 -5.30 3.63 -1.65
CA ARG A 94 -3.88 3.27 -1.58
C ARG A 94 -3.37 3.73 -0.23
N ILE A 95 -2.91 2.78 0.58
CA ILE A 95 -2.39 3.05 1.92
C ILE A 95 -0.95 2.53 1.94
N VAL A 96 -0.02 3.36 2.39
CA VAL A 96 1.40 3.07 2.39
C VAL A 96 1.97 3.37 3.76
N TYR A 97 2.68 2.41 4.32
CA TYR A 97 3.52 2.58 5.49
C TYR A 97 4.99 2.48 5.10
N MET A 98 5.78 3.46 5.52
CA MET A 98 7.22 3.53 5.28
C MET A 98 7.94 3.60 6.60
N LYS A 99 9.08 2.91 6.70
CA LYS A 99 10.00 3.08 7.83
C LYS A 99 11.45 3.12 7.38
N SER A 100 12.22 3.98 8.02
CA SER A 100 13.65 4.13 7.78
C SER A 100 14.38 4.61 9.03
N LYS A 101 15.72 4.68 8.96
CA LYS A 101 16.58 5.32 9.95
C LYS A 101 17.30 6.49 9.29
N LEU A 102 16.89 7.71 9.61
CA LEU A 102 17.54 8.92 9.13
C LEU A 102 18.92 9.07 9.82
N LEU A 103 19.96 9.40 9.04
CA LEU A 103 21.34 9.51 9.52
C LEU A 103 21.84 8.26 10.28
N GLY A 104 21.27 7.08 10.00
CA GLY A 104 21.64 5.81 10.63
C GLY A 104 21.06 5.55 12.03
N ALA A 105 20.57 6.58 12.73
CA ALA A 105 20.14 6.46 14.13
C ALA A 105 18.68 6.88 14.38
N LEU A 106 18.16 7.93 13.72
CA LEU A 106 16.87 8.50 14.04
C LEU A 106 15.73 7.73 13.35
N PRO A 107 14.83 7.04 14.07
CA PRO A 107 13.72 6.34 13.46
C PRO A 107 12.75 7.32 12.79
N PHE A 108 12.43 7.02 11.54
CA PHE A 108 11.45 7.74 10.74
C PHE A 108 10.37 6.78 10.29
N GLU A 109 9.11 7.16 10.51
CA GLU A 109 7.94 6.47 9.99
C GLU A 109 7.08 7.42 9.17
N GLY A 110 6.49 6.90 8.10
CA GLY A 110 5.56 7.62 7.24
C GLY A 110 4.31 6.80 6.98
N ARG A 111 3.16 7.47 6.97
CA ARG A 111 1.90 6.95 6.45
C ARG A 111 1.41 7.86 5.33
N ASP A 112 1.27 7.32 4.13
CA ASP A 112 0.64 7.99 2.98
C ASP A 112 -0.66 7.26 2.63
N LYS A 113 -1.77 8.00 2.55
CA LYS A 113 -3.07 7.45 2.19
C LYS A 113 -3.68 8.28 1.08
N TYR A 114 -4.13 7.62 0.02
CA TYR A 114 -4.94 8.21 -1.04
C TYR A 114 -6.28 7.49 -1.10
N GLN A 115 -7.38 8.22 -0.88
CA GLN A 115 -8.73 7.67 -0.92
C GLN A 115 -9.71 8.81 -1.26
N ASN A 116 -10.74 8.53 -2.04
CA ASN A 116 -11.78 9.49 -2.43
C ASN A 116 -11.22 10.78 -3.05
N GLY A 117 -10.14 10.69 -3.84
CA GLY A 117 -9.51 11.86 -4.45
C GLY A 117 -8.61 12.69 -3.51
N HIS A 118 -8.47 12.29 -2.24
CA HIS A 118 -7.70 13.04 -1.25
C HIS A 118 -6.45 12.28 -0.79
N CYS A 119 -5.33 13.00 -0.75
CA CYS A 119 -4.07 12.53 -0.20
C CYS A 119 -3.90 13.02 1.25
N GLN A 120 -3.64 12.10 2.18
CA GLN A 120 -3.27 12.41 3.55
C GLN A 120 -1.93 11.76 3.89
N ARG A 121 -0.93 12.62 4.09
CA ARG A 121 0.43 12.25 4.51
C ARG A 121 0.62 12.56 5.98
N ARG A 122 1.17 11.60 6.72
CA ARG A 122 1.57 11.75 8.12
C ARG A 122 2.97 11.22 8.29
N LEU A 123 3.82 12.00 8.94
CA LEU A 123 5.20 11.63 9.24
C LEU A 123 5.38 11.63 10.75
N TYR A 124 6.14 10.67 11.25
CA TYR A 124 6.52 10.55 12.64
C TYR A 124 8.03 10.39 12.75
N PHE A 125 8.63 11.19 13.62
CA PHE A 125 10.03 11.12 13.99
C PHE A 125 10.06 10.75 15.47
N ASP A 126 10.72 9.66 15.80
CA ASP A 126 10.89 9.27 17.20
C ASP A 126 11.93 10.21 17.82
N PRO A 127 11.59 11.02 18.84
CA PRO A 127 12.57 11.87 19.50
C PRO A 127 13.67 10.99 20.12
N PRO A 128 14.94 11.43 20.12
CA PRO A 128 15.98 10.72 20.85
C PRO A 128 15.58 10.61 22.32
N SER A 129 15.79 9.42 22.91
CA SER A 129 15.53 9.21 24.34
C SER A 129 16.26 10.29 25.16
N PRO A 130 15.61 10.89 26.17
CA PRO A 130 16.31 11.77 27.09
C PRO A 130 17.41 10.95 27.76
N VAL A 131 18.65 11.43 27.60
CA VAL A 131 19.85 10.91 28.27
C VAL A 131 19.82 11.36 29.73
#